data_AF-A0A933GZN2-F1
#
_entry.id   AF-A0A933GZN2-F1
#
_cell.length_a   1.000
_cell.length_b   1.000
_cell.length_c   1.000
_cell.angle_alpha   90.00
_cell.angle_beta   90.00
_cell.angle_gamma   90.00
#
_symmetry.space_group_name_H-M   'P 1'
#
loop_
_entity.id
_entity.type
_entity.pdbx_description
1 polymer ?
#
loop_
_entity_poly.entity_id
_entity_poly.type
_entity_poly.pdbx_seq_one_letter_code
_entity_poly.pdbx_strand_id
1 'polypeptide(L)' 'MTLPLAISVFGAAAAGPEVLALAERVGRQIARAGAVLVCG' A
#
# COMPACT_ATOMS: atom_id res chain seq x y z
N MET A 1 -16.49 10.35 15.67
CA MET A 1 -15.18 9.96 15.11
C MET A 1 -15.45 9.10 13.89
N THR A 2 -14.89 9.44 12.73
CA THR A 2 -14.92 8.60 11.52
C THR A 2 -13.76 7.62 11.56
N LEU A 3 -13.99 6.38 11.17
CA LEU A 3 -12.92 5.39 11.03
C LEU A 3 -12.09 5.70 9.77
N PRO A 4 -10.76 5.53 9.81
CA PRO A 4 -9.94 5.71 8.62
C PRO A 4 -10.25 4.62 7.58
N LEU A 5 -10.22 4.99 6.29
CA LEU A 5 -10.28 4.02 5.20
C LEU A 5 -9.03 3.13 5.27
N ALA A 6 -9.24 1.82 5.37
CA ALA A 6 -8.16 0.84 5.34
C ALA A 6 -8.09 0.18 3.95
N ILE A 7 -6.87 0.05 3.41
CA ILE A 7 -6.59 -0.59 2.12
C ILE A 7 -5.65 -1.77 2.36
N SER A 8 -6.14 -2.99 2.11
CA SER A 8 -5.33 -4.21 2.16
C SER A 8 -4.59 -4.42 0.85
N VAL A 9 -3.26 -4.53 0.89
CA VAL A 9 -2.42 -4.76 -0.29
C VAL A 9 -1.85 -6.18 -0.24
N PHE A 10 -2.04 -6.92 -1.34
CA PHE A 10 -1.53 -8.29 -1.49
C PHE A 10 -0.42 -8.32 -2.53
N GLY A 11 0.61 -9.13 -2.26
CA GLY A 11 1.75 -9.32 -3.15
C GLY A 11 2.54 -10.57 -2.77
N ALA A 12 3.50 -10.92 -3.62
CA ALA A 12 4.44 -11.99 -3.32
C ALA A 12 5.45 -11.54 -2.25
N ALA A 13 5.93 -12.48 -1.42
CA ALA A 13 6.97 -12.22 -0.43
C ALA A 13 8.31 -11.78 -1.05
N ALA A 14 8.56 -12.17 -2.30
CA ALA A 14 9.67 -11.71 -3.11
C ALA A 14 9.15 -11.26 -4.48
N ALA A 15 9.63 -10.11 -4.96
CA ALA A 15 9.22 -9.53 -6.23
C ALA A 15 10.39 -8.81 -6.91
N GLY A 16 10.34 -8.70 -8.24
CA GLY A 16 11.35 -8.00 -9.02
C GLY A 16 11.34 -6.48 -8.79
N PRO A 17 12.41 -5.76 -9.19
CA PRO A 17 12.57 -4.33 -8.94
C PRO A 17 11.40 -3.46 -9.44
N GLU A 18 10.82 -3.79 -10.59
CA GLU A 18 9.69 -3.05 -11.15
C GLU A 18 8.44 -3.12 -10.27
N VAL A 19 8.17 -4.31 -9.69
CA VAL A 19 7.03 -4.54 -8.79
C VAL A 19 7.26 -3.84 -7.46
N LEU A 20 8.50 -3.83 -6.94
CA LEU A 20 8.84 -3.09 -5.73
C LEU A 20 8.68 -1.58 -5.93
N ALA A 21 9.14 -1.04 -7.06
CA ALA A 21 8.97 0.37 -7.40
C ALA A 21 7.47 0.74 -7.56
N LEU A 22 6.66 -0.17 -8.10
CA LEU A 22 5.21 0.01 -8.16
C LEU A 22 4.59 0.01 -6.74
N ALA A 23 4.94 -0.96 -5.89
CA ALA A 23 4.45 -1.06 -4.53
C ALA A 23 4.76 0.20 -3.72
N GLU A 24 5.97 0.76 -3.88
CA GLU A 24 6.36 2.03 -3.25
C GLU A 24 5.48 3.19 -3.73
N ARG A 25 5.29 3.34 -5.06
CA ARG A 25 4.43 4.41 -5.62
C ARG A 25 3.00 4.31 -5.10
N VAL A 26 2.44 3.10 -5.07
CA VAL A 26 1.08 2.85 -4.55
C VAL A 26 0.99 3.18 -3.05
N GLY A 27 1.95 2.73 -2.24
CA GLY A 27 2.00 3.06 -0.81
C GLY A 27 2.04 4.57 -0.56
N ARG A 28 2.84 5.32 -1.33
CA ARG A 28 2.88 6.79 -1.25
C ARG A 28 1.55 7.44 -1.64
N GLN A 29 0.83 6.88 -2.61
CA GLN A 29 -0.51 7.37 -2.99
C GLN A 29 -1.54 7.12 -1.88
N ILE A 30 -1.54 5.93 -1.27
CA ILE A 30 -2.40 5.58 -0.13
C ILE A 30 -2.16 6.56 1.03
N ALA A 31 -0.89 6.81 1.38
CA ALA A 31 -0.54 7.74 2.44
C ALA A 31 -1.00 9.18 2.15
N ARG A 32 -0.82 9.67 0.91
CA ARG A 32 -1.30 11.01 0.51
C ARG A 32 -2.82 11.16 0.58
N ALA A 33 -3.56 10.07 0.41
CA ALA A 33 -5.02 10.05 0.52
C ALA A 33 -5.51 9.98 1.98
N GLY A 34 -4.62 9.88 2.97
CA GLY A 34 -4.98 9.74 4.39
C GLY A 34 -5.57 8.38 4.74
N ALA A 35 -5.39 7.37 3.87
CA ALA A 35 -5.82 6.00 4.12
C ALA A 35 -4.74 5.21 4.85
N VAL A 36 -5.16 4.19 5.60
CA VAL A 36 -4.29 3.26 6.31
C VAL A 36 -4.00 2.07 5.41
N LEU A 37 -2.72 1.72 5.23
CA LEU A 37 -2.29 0.52 4.51
C LEU A 37 -2.26 -0.68 5.47
N VAL A 38 -2.77 -1.82 5.02
CA VAL A 38 -2.70 -3.11 5.73
C VAL A 38 -2.02 -4.13 4.81
N CYS A 39 -1.07 -4.89 5.35
CA CYS A 39 -0.44 -6.03 4.68
C CYS A 39 -0.05 -7.10 5.71
N GLY A 40 0.17 -8.33 5.23
CA GLY A 40 0.65 -9.46 6.03
C GLY A 40 2.17 -9.60 6.05
#